data_AF-A0A963E094-F1
#
_entry.id   AF-A0A963E094-F1
#
_cell.length_a   1.000
_cell.length_b   1.000
_cell.length_c   1.000
_cell.angle_alpha   90.00
_cell.angle_beta   90.00
_cell.angle_gamma   90.00
#
_symmetry.space_group_name_H-M   'P 1'
#
loop_
_entity.id
_entity.type
_entity.pdbx_description
1 polymer ?
#
loop_
_entity_poly.entity_id
_entity_poly.type
_entity_poly.pdbx_seq_one_letter_code
_entity_poly.pdbx_strand_id
1 'polypeptide(L)' 'MKHKGLGRGLDALLAGNDAQNKEQLRTLPLADIQPGKYQPRTHMDSASLEELAASIRMQGLMQPILVRPVDDDRY' A
#
# COMPACT_ATOMS: atom_id res chain seq x y z
N MET A 1 -47.34 21.35 2.73
CA MET A 1 -47.01 20.02 2.15
C MET A 1 -45.57 19.71 2.53
N LYS A 2 -45.34 18.63 3.28
CA LYS A 2 -44.04 18.33 3.92
C LYS A 2 -43.10 17.70 2.87
N HIS A 3 -42.01 18.39 2.52
CA HIS A 3 -40.96 17.84 1.66
C HIS A 3 -40.27 16.69 2.39
N LYS A 4 -40.66 15.47 2.03
CA LYS A 4 -40.10 14.22 2.53
C LYS A 4 -38.73 14.05 1.87
N GLY A 5 -37.68 14.33 2.64
CA GLY A 5 -36.31 14.47 2.16
C GLY A 5 -35.74 13.22 1.47
N LEU A 6 -34.94 13.47 0.43
CA LEU A 6 -34.05 12.53 -0.27
C LEU A 6 -32.85 12.07 0.61
N GLY A 7 -33.06 11.88 1.91
CA GLY A 7 -31.97 11.68 2.89
C GLY A 7 -31.77 10.24 3.36
N ARG A 8 -32.37 9.24 2.68
CA ARG A 8 -32.28 7.83 3.12
C ARG A 8 -31.92 6.83 2.02
N GLY A 9 -32.14 7.19 0.76
CA GLY A 9 -31.76 6.34 -0.38
C GLY A 9 -30.34 6.56 -0.87
N LEU A 10 -29.79 7.77 -0.67
CA LEU A 10 -28.43 8.10 -1.10
C LEU A 10 -27.37 7.52 -0.14
N ASP A 11 -27.59 7.63 1.18
CA ASP A 11 -26.74 6.99 2.19
C ASP A 11 -26.64 5.48 2.01
N ALA A 12 -27.72 4.80 1.60
CA ALA A 12 -27.70 3.36 1.34
C ALA A 12 -26.89 2.97 0.10
N LEU A 13 -26.78 3.87 -0.89
CA LEU A 13 -25.92 3.69 -2.08
C LEU A 13 -24.46 4.07 -1.80
N LEU A 14 -24.22 5.00 -0.87
CA LEU A 14 -22.88 5.42 -0.46
C LEU A 14 -22.26 4.48 0.59
N ALA A 15 -23.06 3.86 1.47
CA ALA A 15 -22.61 2.89 2.48
C ALA A 15 -22.11 1.56 1.88
N GLY A 16 -22.43 1.28 0.62
CA GLY A 16 -21.90 0.12 -0.12
C GLY A 16 -20.51 0.35 -0.74
N ASN A 17 -20.02 1.60 -0.75
CA ASN A 17 -18.68 1.96 -1.25
C ASN A 17 -17.65 2.15 -0.14
N ASP A 18 -17.94 1.66 1.07
CA ASP A 18 -16.91 1.27 2.04
C ASP A 18 -16.20 -0.01 1.59
N ALA A 19 -15.77 -0.06 0.32
CA ALA A 19 -14.59 -0.81 -0.04
C ALA A 19 -13.46 -0.12 0.72
N GLN A 20 -13.26 -0.59 1.95
CA GLN A 20 -12.19 -0.26 2.87
C GLN A 20 -10.87 -0.63 2.19
N ASN A 21 -10.50 0.13 1.15
CA ASN A 21 -9.16 0.19 0.60
C ASN A 21 -8.35 1.00 1.61
N LYS A 22 -8.22 0.43 2.79
CA LYS A 22 -7.36 0.94 3.84
C LYS A 22 -5.96 0.63 3.33
N GLU A 23 -5.31 1.67 2.80
CA GLU A 23 -3.86 1.78 2.79
C GLU A 23 -3.39 1.51 4.23
N GLN A 24 -3.16 0.23 4.54
CA GLN A 24 -2.94 -0.23 5.89
C GLN A 24 -1.47 -0.55 6.04
N LEU A 25 -0.82 0.22 6.92
CA LEU A 25 0.53 -0.09 7.37
C LEU A 25 0.52 -1.50 8.00
N ARG A 26 1.32 -2.38 7.43
CA ARG A 26 1.46 -3.78 7.85
C ARG A 26 2.92 -4.20 7.78
N THR A 27 3.32 -5.10 8.68
CA THR A 27 4.61 -5.78 8.61
C THR A 27 4.42 -7.05 7.79
N LEU A 28 5.20 -7.20 6.73
CA LEU A 28 5.15 -8.35 5.83
C LEU A 28 6.48 -9.12 5.87
N PRO A 29 6.45 -10.46 5.77
CA PRO A 29 7.64 -11.24 5.46
C PRO A 29 8.27 -10.80 4.14
N LEU A 30 9.60 -10.71 4.08
CA LEU A 30 10.30 -10.33 2.85
C LEU A 30 10.06 -11.33 1.71
N ALA A 31 9.84 -12.60 2.04
CA ALA A 31 9.57 -13.68 1.08
C ALA A 31 8.24 -13.50 0.31
N ASP A 32 7.33 -12.70 0.85
CA ASP A 32 6.00 -12.48 0.27
C ASP A 32 6.02 -11.31 -0.73
N ILE A 33 7.13 -10.55 -0.80
CA ILE A 33 7.28 -9.35 -1.62
C ILE A 33 8.14 -9.67 -2.85
N GLN A 34 7.65 -9.30 -4.03
CA GLN A 34 8.40 -9.43 -5.28
C GLN A 34 8.62 -8.08 -5.98
N PRO A 35 9.67 -7.97 -6.83
CA PRO A 35 9.85 -6.81 -7.67
C PRO A 35 8.63 -6.56 -8.57
N GLY A 36 8.25 -5.29 -8.72
CA GLY A 36 7.16 -4.90 -9.62
C GLY A 36 7.48 -5.27 -11.07
N LYS A 37 6.46 -5.77 -11.80
CA LYS A 37 6.57 -6.14 -13.23
C LYS A 37 7.17 -5.02 -14.10
N TYR A 38 6.89 -3.77 -13.76
CA TYR A 38 7.36 -2.59 -14.48
C TYR A 38 8.26 -1.75 -13.57
N GLN A 39 9.44 -2.27 -13.24
CA GLN A 39 10.44 -1.53 -12.47
C GLN A 39 11.30 -0.69 -13.44
N PRO A 40 11.11 0.65 -13.54
CA PRO A 40 11.85 1.49 -14.48
C PRO A 40 13.33 1.63 -14.08
N ARG A 41 13.64 1.54 -12.78
CA ARG A 41 15.01 1.56 -12.27
C ARG A 41 15.60 0.15 -12.34
N THR A 42 16.37 -0.11 -13.38
CA THR A 42 17.00 -1.43 -13.62
C THR A 42 18.45 -1.49 -13.15
N HIS A 43 19.12 -0.35 -13.00
CA HIS A 43 20.48 -0.27 -12.48
C HIS A 43 20.51 0.41 -11.12
N MET A 44 21.23 -0.19 -10.18
CA MET A 44 21.49 0.37 -8.86
C MET A 44 22.99 0.27 -8.60
N ASP A 45 23.58 1.39 -8.20
CA ASP A 45 24.98 1.43 -7.79
C ASP A 45 25.18 0.59 -6.51
N SER A 46 26.24 -0.22 -6.49
CA SER A 46 26.47 -1.17 -5.39
C SER A 46 26.89 -0.46 -4.11
N ALA A 47 27.72 0.59 -4.20
CA ALA A 47 28.12 1.36 -3.03
C ALA A 47 26.92 2.08 -2.39
N SER A 48 26.05 2.66 -3.21
CA SER A 48 24.80 3.29 -2.77
C SER A 48 23.85 2.30 -2.08
N LEU A 49 23.79 1.04 -2.55
CA LEU A 49 23.00 -0.02 -1.89
C LEU A 49 23.59 -0.41 -0.52
N GLU A 50 24.92 -0.50 -0.41
CA GLU A 50 25.59 -0.78 0.86
C GLU A 50 25.35 0.32 1.89
N GLU A 51 25.46 1.58 1.48
CA GLU A 51 25.15 2.74 2.32
C GLU A 51 23.69 2.72 2.79
N LEU A 52 22.73 2.45 1.89
CA LEU A 52 21.33 2.34 2.23
C LEU A 52 21.07 1.21 3.24
N ALA A 53 21.68 0.04 3.02
CA ALA A 53 21.55 -1.09 3.93
C ALA A 53 22.16 -0.77 5.32
N ALA A 54 23.29 -0.06 5.37
CA ALA A 54 23.87 0.40 6.63
C ALA A 54 22.94 1.38 7.36
N SER A 55 22.35 2.33 6.63
CA SER A 55 21.38 3.28 7.17
C SER A 55 20.13 2.59 7.75
N ILE A 56 19.55 1.64 7.00
CA ILE A 56 18.38 0.86 7.44
C ILE A 56 18.72 0.04 8.70
N ARG A 57 19.94 -0.49 8.84
CA ARG A 57 20.34 -1.22 10.07
C ARG A 57 20.44 -0.29 11.29
N MET A 58 20.87 0.96 11.11
CA MET A 58 21.05 1.90 12.22
C MET A 58 19.74 2.57 12.65
N GLN A 59 18.91 2.96 11.69
CA GLN A 59 17.73 3.81 11.92
C GLN A 59 16.41 3.08 11.70
N GLY A 60 16.46 1.87 11.14
CA GLY A 60 15.28 1.18 10.63
C GLY A 60 14.82 1.74 9.28
N LEU A 61 13.72 1.19 8.78
CA LEU A 61 13.08 1.68 7.58
C LEU A 61 12.24 2.93 7.90
N MET A 62 12.72 4.11 7.48
CA MET A 62 12.07 5.38 7.80
C MET A 62 10.72 5.57 7.09
N GLN A 63 10.60 5.08 5.86
CA GLN A 63 9.38 5.18 5.06
C GLN A 63 8.89 3.78 4.66
N PRO A 64 7.63 3.44 4.95
CA PRO A 64 7.04 2.20 4.48
C PRO A 64 7.10 2.06 2.96
N ILE A 65 7.22 0.84 2.48
CA ILE A 65 7.21 0.55 1.05
C ILE A 65 5.76 0.31 0.60
N LEU A 66 5.38 0.93 -0.51
CA LEU A 66 4.09 0.70 -1.14
C LEU A 66 4.10 -0.64 -1.89
N VAL A 67 3.09 -1.46 -1.61
CA VAL A 67 2.90 -2.76 -2.25
C VAL A 67 1.44 -2.94 -2.65
N ARG A 68 1.17 -3.86 -3.58
CA ARG A 68 -0.19 -4.24 -3.97
C ARG A 68 -0.28 -5.77 -3.96
N PRO A 69 -1.40 -6.38 -3.58
CA PRO A 69 -1.56 -7.82 -3.74
C PRO A 69 -1.46 -8.23 -5.21
N VAL A 70 -0.79 -9.36 -5.46
CA VAL A 70 -0.64 -9.98 -6.78
C VAL A 70 -1.29 -11.38 -6.81
N ASP A 71 -1.23 -12.11 -5.70
CA ASP A 71 -1.84 -13.43 -5.48
C ASP A 71 -2.11 -13.61 -3.96
N ASP A 72 -2.64 -14.75 -3.54
CA ASP A 72 -2.80 -15.09 -2.12
C ASP A 72 -1.45 -14.97 -1.39
N ASP A 73 -1.40 -14.08 -0.39
CA ASP A 73 -0.22 -13.74 0.42
C ASP A 73 1.03 -13.30 -0.39
N ARG A 74 0.85 -12.80 -1.62
CA ARG A 74 1.93 -12.30 -2.48
C ARG A 74 1.70 -10.84 -2.87
N TYR A 75 2.76 -10.04 -2.79
CA TYR A 75 2.75 -8.58 -3.00
C TYR A 75 3.75 -8.14 -4.08
#